data_AF-A0A6J6XKG7-F1
#
_entry.id   AF-A0A6J6XKG7-F1
#
_cell.length_a   1.000
_cell.length_b   1.000
_cell.length_c   1.000
_cell.angle_alpha   90.00
_cell.angle_beta   90.00
_cell.angle_gamma   90.00
#
_symmetry.space_group_name_H-M   'P 1'
#
loop_
_entity.id
_entity.type
_entity.pdbx_description
1 polymer ?
#
loop_
_entity_poly.entity_id
_entity_poly.type
_entity_poly.pdbx_seq_one_letter_code
_entity_poly.pdbx_strand_id
1 'polypeptide(L)'
;MADADHAPAFWTSVATVFKADPGVIFDLYNEPHDISWSCWRDGCMTSGGWQAAGMQSLVNAVRSTGATQPIMVSGLNWAGDLSAWNTWVPNDPQKQLIADLHLYNFSQFNTQASWDQSVAPTAALFPIVAGEIGETDCAHGFIDSLMNWFDGKGISYMGWTWDAAGGWSCTNGPSLISDYSGTPTGFGVGYRDHLAALAGGTAATTTSTSRPVSTTTTAPSSTTTTMPTSTTTTPSSTGVGKAIVRYRVVNAWPGGLQASIDITNTGTSSIGSVSAPWSLKFQLPSGVTMSSLWNADWTTSLAGSSQSIVATGPSWHRSIAPGETWSVGYVLQGSAIPTSCSLNSATCVFTIG
;
A
#
# COMPACT_ATOMS: atom_id res chain seq x y z
N MET A 1 -13.78 -3.50 2.04
CA MET A 1 -14.20 -2.09 2.19
C MET A 1 -13.46 -1.43 3.32
N ALA A 2 -13.30 -0.11 3.27
CA ALA A 2 -12.67 0.65 4.34
C ALA A 2 -13.57 0.67 5.59
N ASP A 3 -12.96 0.60 6.77
CA ASP A 3 -13.66 0.75 8.05
C ASP A 3 -14.07 2.22 8.30
N ALA A 4 -15.30 2.44 8.75
CA ALA A 4 -15.84 3.78 8.96
C ALA A 4 -15.27 4.49 10.18
N ASP A 5 -14.77 3.76 11.17
CA ASP A 5 -14.25 4.32 12.41
C ASP A 5 -12.94 5.08 12.16
N HIS A 6 -12.04 4.54 11.32
CA HIS A 6 -10.70 5.10 11.12
C HIS A 6 -10.37 5.58 9.72
N ALA A 7 -10.96 5.03 8.66
CA ALA A 7 -10.54 5.37 7.30
C ALA A 7 -10.80 6.83 6.91
N PRO A 8 -11.92 7.48 7.27
CA PRO A 8 -12.10 8.91 7.03
C PRO A 8 -11.04 9.76 7.72
N ALA A 9 -10.67 9.44 8.97
CA ALA A 9 -9.64 10.17 9.71
C ALA A 9 -8.25 10.02 9.05
N PHE A 10 -7.91 8.80 8.59
CA PHE A 10 -6.71 8.56 7.80
C PHE A 10 -6.67 9.44 6.55
N TRP A 11 -7.74 9.46 5.76
CA TRP A 11 -7.80 10.25 4.53
C TRP A 11 -7.77 11.76 4.77
N THR A 12 -8.44 12.25 5.81
CA THR A 12 -8.32 13.65 6.21
C THR A 12 -6.88 14.00 6.60
N SER A 13 -6.17 13.12 7.31
CA SER A 13 -4.77 13.33 7.68
C SER A 13 -3.86 13.38 6.46
N VAL A 14 -3.91 12.37 5.59
CA VAL A 14 -3.10 12.29 4.37
C VAL A 14 -3.38 13.48 3.45
N ALA A 15 -4.65 13.78 3.19
CA ALA A 15 -5.01 14.91 2.33
C ALA A 15 -4.57 16.24 2.92
N THR A 16 -4.63 16.43 4.24
CA THR A 16 -4.14 17.66 4.89
C THR A 16 -2.65 17.86 4.67
N VAL A 17 -1.86 16.79 4.73
CA VAL A 17 -0.41 16.84 4.49
C VAL A 17 -0.12 17.17 3.04
N PHE A 18 -0.78 16.50 2.10
CA PHE A 18 -0.41 16.54 0.70
C PHE A 18 -1.19 17.54 -0.15
N LYS A 19 -2.23 18.23 0.35
CA LYS A 19 -3.10 19.11 -0.46
C LYS A 19 -2.42 20.22 -1.29
N ALA A 20 -1.17 20.55 -0.98
CA ALA A 20 -0.36 21.52 -1.74
C ALA A 20 0.53 20.88 -2.82
N ASP A 21 0.62 19.55 -2.87
CA ASP A 21 1.46 18.80 -3.80
C ASP A 21 0.65 18.38 -5.04
N PRO A 22 0.95 18.94 -6.23
CA PRO A 22 0.26 18.59 -7.46
C PRO A 22 0.68 17.23 -8.04
N GLY A 23 1.73 16.58 -7.48
CA GLY A 23 2.20 15.26 -7.90
C GLY A 23 1.47 14.08 -7.26
N VAL A 24 0.45 14.34 -6.43
CA VAL A 24 -0.26 13.31 -5.66
C VAL A 24 -1.64 13.02 -6.25
N ILE A 25 -1.98 11.73 -6.35
CA ILE A 25 -3.33 11.22 -6.57
C ILE A 25 -3.73 10.41 -5.34
N PHE A 26 -4.97 10.56 -4.86
CA PHE A 26 -5.46 9.82 -3.70
C PHE A 26 -6.28 8.61 -4.16
N ASP A 27 -5.76 7.40 -4.02
CA ASP A 27 -6.50 6.16 -4.24
C ASP A 27 -7.13 5.65 -2.95
N LEU A 28 -8.46 5.74 -2.87
CA LEU A 28 -9.18 5.72 -1.59
C LEU A 28 -9.27 4.35 -0.92
N TYR A 29 -9.26 3.27 -1.70
CA TYR A 29 -9.29 1.91 -1.18
C TYR A 29 -8.97 0.89 -2.28
N ASN A 30 -7.92 0.08 -2.07
CA ASN A 30 -7.36 -0.84 -3.06
C ASN A 30 -8.41 -1.77 -3.72
N GLU A 31 -9.06 -2.62 -2.92
CA GLU A 31 -9.87 -3.72 -3.47
C GLU A 31 -11.18 -3.91 -2.72
N PRO A 32 -12.23 -3.16 -3.07
CA PRO A 32 -13.58 -3.45 -2.60
C PRO A 32 -14.08 -4.80 -3.14
N HIS A 33 -14.56 -5.65 -2.23
CA HIS A 33 -15.14 -6.95 -2.60
C HIS A 33 -16.23 -7.37 -1.58
N ASP A 34 -17.04 -8.37 -1.97
CA ASP A 34 -18.07 -9.02 -1.15
C ASP A 34 -19.13 -8.10 -0.52
N ILE A 35 -19.47 -7.00 -1.22
CA ILE A 35 -20.47 -6.02 -0.80
C ILE A 35 -21.29 -5.55 -2.00
N SER A 36 -22.47 -4.96 -1.75
CA SER A 36 -23.29 -4.35 -2.80
C SER A 36 -22.73 -2.99 -3.23
N TRP A 37 -23.04 -2.56 -4.46
CA TRP A 37 -22.73 -1.21 -4.94
C TRP A 37 -23.32 -0.08 -4.07
N SER A 38 -24.46 -0.33 -3.43
CA SER A 38 -25.01 0.61 -2.44
C SER A 38 -24.13 0.73 -1.20
N CYS A 39 -23.65 -0.39 -0.66
CA CYS A 39 -22.69 -0.38 0.44
C CYS A 39 -21.34 0.24 0.02
N TRP A 40 -20.90 -0.03 -1.21
CA TRP A 40 -19.68 0.57 -1.76
C TRP A 40 -19.74 2.09 -1.77
N ARG A 41 -20.85 2.68 -2.23
CA ARG A 41 -21.00 4.14 -2.28
C ARG A 41 -21.27 4.75 -0.91
N ASP A 42 -22.24 4.20 -0.18
CA ASP A 42 -22.84 4.85 1.00
C ASP A 42 -22.32 4.30 2.34
N GLY A 43 -21.62 3.17 2.32
CA GLY A 43 -21.28 2.40 3.51
C GLY A 43 -22.43 1.51 3.96
N CYS A 44 -22.13 0.53 4.80
CA CYS A 44 -23.13 -0.34 5.40
C CYS A 44 -22.57 -1.05 6.64
N MET A 45 -23.46 -1.62 7.45
CA MET A 45 -23.04 -2.65 8.40
C MET A 45 -22.66 -3.91 7.61
N THR A 46 -21.42 -4.36 7.74
CA THR A 46 -20.95 -5.55 7.04
C THR A 46 -21.44 -6.83 7.72
N SER A 47 -21.40 -7.96 7.00
CA SER A 47 -21.67 -9.28 7.58
C SER A 47 -20.70 -9.65 8.72
N GLY A 48 -19.52 -9.02 8.75
CA GLY A 48 -18.53 -9.15 9.82
C GLY A 48 -18.83 -8.33 11.07
N GLY A 49 -19.93 -7.57 11.11
CA GLY A 49 -20.38 -6.83 12.30
C GLY A 49 -19.68 -5.48 12.53
N TRP A 50 -18.99 -4.95 11.52
CA TRP A 50 -18.37 -3.61 11.57
C TRP A 50 -18.94 -2.71 10.47
N GLN A 51 -18.88 -1.39 10.70
CA GLN A 51 -19.43 -0.39 9.79
C GLN A 51 -18.42 -0.05 8.70
N ALA A 52 -18.75 -0.33 7.44
CA ALA A 52 -17.97 0.11 6.30
C ALA A 52 -18.20 1.60 6.01
N ALA A 53 -17.13 2.33 5.74
CA ALA A 53 -17.17 3.62 5.08
C ALA A 53 -17.48 3.41 3.61
N GLY A 54 -18.44 4.17 3.08
CA GLY A 54 -18.66 4.25 1.65
C GLY A 54 -17.62 5.14 0.97
N MET A 55 -17.37 4.91 -0.32
CA MET A 55 -16.47 5.75 -1.12
C MET A 55 -16.87 7.23 -1.07
N GLN A 56 -18.16 7.55 -0.95
CA GLN A 56 -18.62 8.94 -0.79
C GLN A 56 -18.07 9.59 0.50
N SER A 57 -18.01 8.85 1.62
CA SER A 57 -17.49 9.41 2.87
C SER A 57 -15.98 9.64 2.78
N LEU A 58 -15.26 8.77 2.08
CA LEU A 58 -13.82 8.91 1.84
C LEU A 58 -13.51 10.10 0.91
N VAL A 59 -14.28 10.28 -0.18
CA VAL A 59 -14.20 11.48 -1.03
C VAL A 59 -14.45 12.75 -0.22
N ASN A 60 -15.49 12.75 0.62
CA ASN A 60 -15.80 13.88 1.49
C ASN A 60 -14.66 14.17 2.47
N ALA A 61 -14.05 13.13 3.04
CA ALA A 61 -12.93 13.27 3.97
C ALA A 61 -11.75 13.99 3.32
N VAL A 62 -11.37 13.60 2.10
CA VAL A 62 -10.32 14.29 1.32
C VAL A 62 -10.74 15.74 1.01
N ARG A 63 -11.93 15.95 0.44
CA ARG A 63 -12.39 17.28 0.01
C ARG A 63 -12.60 18.26 1.17
N SER A 64 -12.92 17.77 2.37
CA SER A 64 -13.07 18.60 3.58
C SER A 64 -11.79 19.35 3.97
N THR A 65 -10.62 18.86 3.53
CA THR A 65 -9.31 19.48 3.83
C THR A 65 -8.98 20.66 2.92
N GLY A 66 -9.75 20.85 1.84
CA GLY A 66 -9.44 21.75 0.73
C GLY A 66 -8.54 21.14 -0.35
N ALA A 67 -8.21 19.84 -0.28
CA ALA A 67 -7.44 19.16 -1.32
C ALA A 67 -8.15 19.18 -2.68
N THR A 68 -7.43 19.58 -3.71
CA THR A 68 -7.93 19.71 -5.09
C THR A 68 -7.39 18.64 -6.03
N GLN A 69 -6.55 17.73 -5.54
CA GLN A 69 -5.96 16.68 -6.38
C GLN A 69 -6.99 15.66 -6.89
N PRO A 70 -6.66 14.92 -7.97
CA PRO A 70 -7.47 13.81 -8.44
C PRO A 70 -7.61 12.73 -7.36
N ILE A 71 -8.75 12.05 -7.39
CA ILE A 71 -9.08 10.96 -6.47
C ILE A 71 -9.41 9.72 -7.31
N MET A 72 -8.70 8.63 -7.07
CA MET A 72 -9.00 7.32 -7.62
C MET A 72 -10.04 6.60 -6.75
N VAL A 73 -11.04 6.02 -7.39
CA VAL A 73 -12.11 5.25 -6.75
C VAL A 73 -12.31 3.95 -7.51
N SER A 74 -11.89 2.85 -6.88
CA SER A 74 -11.92 1.51 -7.45
C SER A 74 -13.32 0.91 -7.55
N GLY A 75 -13.49 -0.02 -8.49
CA GLY A 75 -14.70 -0.81 -8.65
C GLY A 75 -14.94 -1.85 -7.55
N LEU A 76 -15.87 -2.78 -7.80
CA LEU A 76 -16.08 -3.97 -6.95
C LEU A 76 -15.29 -5.17 -7.47
N ASN A 77 -15.47 -6.32 -6.82
CA ASN A 77 -14.86 -7.60 -7.21
C ASN A 77 -13.33 -7.50 -7.25
N TRP A 78 -12.74 -7.08 -6.13
CA TRP A 78 -11.31 -6.78 -6.02
C TRP A 78 -10.87 -5.76 -7.09
N ALA A 79 -11.65 -4.67 -7.20
CA ALA A 79 -11.51 -3.65 -8.25
C ALA A 79 -11.62 -4.16 -9.71
N GLY A 80 -11.97 -5.42 -9.95
CA GLY A 80 -12.10 -5.98 -11.30
C GLY A 80 -13.40 -5.64 -12.04
N ASP A 81 -14.39 -5.05 -11.37
CA ASP A 81 -15.71 -4.75 -11.94
C ASP A 81 -16.07 -3.26 -11.90
N LEU A 82 -16.21 -2.65 -13.09
CA LEU A 82 -16.69 -1.28 -13.28
C LEU A 82 -18.11 -1.19 -13.85
N SER A 83 -18.81 -2.32 -14.03
CA SER A 83 -20.08 -2.40 -14.76
C SER A 83 -21.20 -1.51 -14.21
N ALA A 84 -21.19 -1.22 -12.90
CA ALA A 84 -22.14 -0.30 -12.28
C ALA A 84 -21.49 0.99 -11.72
N TRP A 85 -20.20 1.21 -11.97
CA TRP A 85 -19.46 2.36 -11.42
C TRP A 85 -20.11 3.69 -11.80
N ASN A 86 -20.47 3.87 -13.07
CA ASN A 86 -21.13 5.10 -13.56
C ASN A 86 -22.47 5.40 -12.86
N THR A 87 -23.20 4.37 -12.43
CA THR A 87 -24.49 4.51 -11.73
C THR A 87 -24.29 4.92 -10.27
N TRP A 88 -23.19 4.47 -9.66
CA TRP A 88 -22.94 4.61 -8.22
C TRP A 88 -21.83 5.61 -7.88
N VAL A 89 -21.16 6.18 -8.88
CA VAL A 89 -20.01 7.09 -8.70
C VAL A 89 -20.28 8.14 -7.61
N PRO A 90 -19.35 8.34 -6.66
CA PRO A 90 -19.47 9.40 -5.67
C PRO A 90 -19.60 10.79 -6.31
N ASN A 91 -20.35 11.67 -5.67
CA ASN A 91 -20.34 13.07 -6.05
C ASN A 91 -19.06 13.74 -5.52
N ASP A 92 -18.17 14.10 -6.43
CA ASP A 92 -17.06 15.01 -6.19
C ASP A 92 -17.42 16.45 -6.65
N PRO A 93 -17.42 17.46 -5.76
CA PRO A 93 -17.63 18.84 -6.16
C PRO A 93 -16.54 19.39 -7.09
N GLN A 94 -15.32 18.84 -7.05
CA GLN A 94 -14.22 19.25 -7.93
C GLN A 94 -14.28 18.57 -9.31
N LYS A 95 -15.09 17.51 -9.46
CA LYS A 95 -15.20 16.72 -10.70
C LYS A 95 -13.85 16.18 -11.17
N GLN A 96 -13.02 15.70 -10.23
CA GLN A 96 -11.71 15.12 -10.50
C GLN A 96 -11.62 13.67 -9.99
N LEU A 97 -12.66 12.86 -10.26
CA LEU A 97 -12.62 11.43 -10.00
C LEU A 97 -12.00 10.69 -11.18
N ILE A 98 -11.16 9.71 -10.84
CA ILE A 98 -10.57 8.71 -11.73
C ILE A 98 -11.19 7.37 -11.32
N ALA A 99 -11.71 6.60 -12.27
CA ALA A 99 -12.11 5.23 -11.97
C ALA A 99 -10.86 4.34 -11.90
N ASP A 100 -10.78 3.51 -10.88
CA ASP A 100 -9.69 2.55 -10.71
C ASP A 100 -10.16 1.11 -10.94
N LEU A 101 -9.28 0.27 -11.49
CA LEU A 101 -9.56 -1.15 -11.74
C LEU A 101 -8.32 -2.02 -11.68
N HIS A 102 -8.47 -3.27 -11.22
CA HIS A 102 -7.40 -4.26 -11.15
C HIS A 102 -7.70 -5.46 -12.05
N LEU A 103 -6.81 -5.78 -13.00
CA LEU A 103 -7.04 -6.86 -13.97
C LEU A 103 -5.87 -7.84 -14.06
N TYR A 104 -6.22 -9.10 -13.89
CA TYR A 104 -5.34 -10.25 -14.02
C TYR A 104 -5.90 -11.29 -14.99
N ASN A 105 -5.04 -12.20 -15.43
CA ASN A 105 -5.42 -13.35 -16.25
C ASN A 105 -6.45 -14.27 -15.55
N PHE A 106 -6.61 -14.18 -14.22
CA PHE A 106 -7.61 -14.90 -13.43
C PHE A 106 -8.79 -14.04 -12.96
N SER A 107 -8.83 -12.74 -13.29
CA SER A 107 -9.97 -11.88 -12.97
C SER A 107 -11.24 -12.36 -13.66
N GLN A 108 -12.40 -12.05 -13.09
CA GLN A 108 -13.70 -12.36 -13.70
C GLN A 108 -13.83 -11.72 -15.10
N PHE A 109 -13.30 -10.52 -15.29
CA PHE A 109 -13.28 -9.80 -16.56
C PHE A 109 -11.88 -9.86 -17.18
N ASN A 110 -11.50 -11.02 -17.74
CA ASN A 110 -10.16 -11.27 -18.29
C ASN A 110 -10.13 -11.44 -19.83
N THR A 111 -11.19 -11.04 -20.52
CA THR A 111 -11.25 -11.08 -22.00
C THR A 111 -11.62 -9.72 -22.56
N GLN A 112 -11.22 -9.43 -23.80
CA GLN A 112 -11.60 -8.19 -24.48
C GLN A 112 -13.12 -7.95 -24.49
N ALA A 113 -13.92 -8.98 -24.75
CA ALA A 113 -15.37 -8.87 -24.71
C ALA A 113 -15.90 -8.42 -23.33
N SER A 114 -15.28 -8.92 -22.26
CA SER A 114 -15.63 -8.55 -20.89
C SER A 114 -15.16 -7.12 -20.53
N TRP A 115 -14.02 -6.67 -21.07
CA TRP A 115 -13.54 -5.28 -20.90
C TRP A 115 -14.41 -4.28 -21.67
N ASP A 116 -14.81 -4.62 -22.89
CA ASP A 116 -15.76 -3.82 -23.68
C ASP A 116 -17.12 -3.68 -22.96
N GLN A 117 -17.53 -4.69 -22.19
CA GLN A 117 -18.77 -4.66 -21.42
C GLN A 117 -18.65 -3.87 -20.10
N SER A 118 -17.58 -4.09 -19.32
CA SER A 118 -17.47 -3.57 -17.95
C SER A 118 -16.69 -2.23 -17.88
N VAL A 119 -15.66 -2.06 -18.70
CA VAL A 119 -14.69 -0.95 -18.58
C VAL A 119 -14.96 0.15 -19.60
N ALA A 120 -15.21 -0.20 -20.87
CA ALA A 120 -15.37 0.79 -21.94
C ALA A 120 -16.48 1.85 -21.69
N PRO A 121 -17.65 1.51 -21.10
CA PRO A 121 -18.65 2.51 -20.76
C PRO A 121 -18.15 3.57 -19.77
N THR A 122 -17.31 3.18 -18.81
CA THR A 122 -16.70 4.10 -17.83
C THR A 122 -15.61 4.94 -18.49
N ALA A 123 -14.78 4.34 -19.34
CA ALA A 123 -13.71 5.03 -20.06
C ALA A 123 -14.21 6.15 -21.00
N ALA A 124 -15.46 6.04 -21.47
CA ALA A 124 -16.10 7.08 -22.27
C ALA A 124 -16.52 8.33 -21.47
N LEU A 125 -16.58 8.24 -20.14
CA LEU A 125 -17.11 9.29 -19.26
C LEU A 125 -16.09 9.80 -18.25
N PHE A 126 -15.15 8.95 -17.82
CA PHE A 126 -14.17 9.24 -16.78
C PHE A 126 -12.77 8.78 -17.22
N PRO A 127 -11.70 9.47 -16.77
CA PRO A 127 -10.37 8.91 -16.86
C PRO A 127 -10.31 7.62 -16.03
N ILE A 128 -9.57 6.65 -16.55
CA ILE A 128 -9.31 5.38 -15.87
C ILE A 128 -7.81 5.21 -15.69
N VAL A 129 -7.43 4.77 -14.49
CA VAL A 129 -6.12 4.21 -14.21
C VAL A 129 -6.36 2.76 -13.77
N ALA A 130 -5.76 1.78 -14.43
CA ALA A 130 -5.71 0.44 -13.89
C ALA A 130 -4.61 0.39 -12.81
N GLY A 131 -5.03 0.43 -11.54
CA GLY A 131 -4.15 0.41 -10.37
C GLY A 131 -3.21 -0.78 -10.33
N GLU A 132 -3.68 -1.92 -10.83
CA GLU A 132 -2.92 -3.16 -10.90
C GLU A 132 -3.21 -3.91 -12.21
N ILE A 133 -2.14 -4.30 -12.92
CA ILE A 133 -2.21 -5.31 -13.98
C ILE A 133 -1.17 -6.40 -13.75
N GLY A 134 -1.49 -7.64 -14.08
CA GLY A 134 -0.52 -8.72 -14.05
C GLY A 134 -1.00 -10.08 -14.55
N GLU A 135 -0.10 -11.06 -14.60
CA GLU A 135 -0.40 -12.46 -14.92
C GLU A 135 0.51 -13.43 -14.15
N THR A 136 0.11 -14.70 -14.03
CA THR A 136 0.70 -15.64 -13.05
C THR A 136 1.60 -16.72 -13.67
N ASP A 137 1.94 -16.63 -14.95
CA ASP A 137 2.72 -17.65 -15.67
C ASP A 137 4.16 -17.19 -16.00
N CYS A 138 4.58 -16.04 -15.47
CA CYS A 138 5.84 -15.37 -15.80
C CYS A 138 6.02 -14.98 -17.27
N ALA A 139 4.99 -15.13 -18.10
CA ALA A 139 4.95 -14.56 -19.44
C ALA A 139 4.33 -13.15 -19.36
N HIS A 140 3.98 -12.60 -20.52
CA HIS A 140 3.36 -11.30 -20.65
C HIS A 140 2.23 -11.29 -21.70
N GLY A 141 1.71 -12.46 -22.08
CA GLY A 141 0.76 -12.56 -23.20
C GLY A 141 -0.61 -11.98 -22.88
N PHE A 142 -1.04 -12.12 -21.62
CA PHE A 142 -2.27 -11.49 -21.15
C PHE A 142 -2.10 -9.97 -21.07
N ILE A 143 -1.04 -9.48 -20.43
CA ILE A 143 -0.83 -8.04 -20.28
C ILE A 143 -0.55 -7.35 -21.62
N ASP A 144 0.09 -8.01 -22.60
CA ASP A 144 0.26 -7.46 -23.95
C ASP A 144 -1.10 -7.15 -24.57
N SER A 145 -2.04 -8.09 -24.51
CA SER A 145 -3.38 -7.91 -25.06
C SER A 145 -4.15 -6.81 -24.32
N LEU A 146 -4.00 -6.76 -23.00
CA LEU A 146 -4.66 -5.79 -22.14
C LEU A 146 -4.11 -4.37 -22.32
N MET A 147 -2.79 -4.18 -22.29
CA MET A 147 -2.14 -2.88 -22.46
C MET A 147 -2.44 -2.29 -23.85
N ASN A 148 -2.41 -3.11 -24.91
CA ASN A 148 -2.82 -2.67 -26.25
C ASN A 148 -4.28 -2.19 -26.29
N TRP A 149 -5.18 -2.89 -25.59
CA TRP A 149 -6.58 -2.47 -25.49
C TRP A 149 -6.72 -1.16 -24.69
N PHE A 150 -5.98 -1.01 -23.59
CA PHE A 150 -5.95 0.23 -22.80
C PHE A 150 -5.41 1.42 -23.60
N ASP A 151 -4.31 1.25 -24.34
CA ASP A 151 -3.74 2.29 -25.18
C ASP A 151 -4.74 2.77 -26.22
N GLY A 152 -5.48 1.84 -26.85
CA GLY A 152 -6.55 2.15 -27.79
C GLY A 152 -7.73 2.93 -27.18
N LYS A 153 -7.84 2.95 -25.85
CA LYS A 153 -8.88 3.68 -25.09
C LYS A 153 -8.34 4.87 -24.30
N GLY A 154 -7.02 5.12 -24.31
CA GLY A 154 -6.38 6.16 -23.51
C GLY A 154 -6.42 5.89 -22.00
N ILE A 155 -6.43 4.62 -21.59
CA ILE A 155 -6.46 4.19 -20.19
C ILE A 155 -5.02 4.07 -19.69
N SER A 156 -4.72 4.65 -18.52
CA SER A 156 -3.42 4.50 -17.85
C SER A 156 -3.36 3.20 -17.04
N TYR A 157 -2.18 2.65 -16.78
CA TYR A 157 -2.06 1.39 -16.05
C TYR A 157 -0.70 1.24 -15.35
N MET A 158 -0.70 0.49 -14.24
CA MET A 158 0.47 0.23 -13.42
C MET A 158 0.69 -1.29 -13.28
N GLY A 159 1.90 -1.74 -13.64
CA GLY A 159 2.29 -3.14 -13.47
C GLY A 159 2.45 -3.50 -12.00
N TRP A 160 1.69 -4.48 -11.53
CA TRP A 160 1.90 -5.08 -10.22
C TRP A 160 2.93 -6.21 -10.41
N THR A 161 4.13 -6.19 -9.83
CA THR A 161 4.66 -5.18 -8.90
C THR A 161 6.18 -5.02 -8.97
N TRP A 162 6.69 -3.86 -8.56
CA TRP A 162 8.13 -3.61 -8.42
C TRP A 162 8.65 -4.17 -7.09
N ASP A 163 8.78 -5.50 -7.04
CA ASP A 163 9.29 -6.21 -5.89
C ASP A 163 10.22 -7.34 -6.32
N ALA A 164 11.33 -7.51 -5.61
CA ALA A 164 12.27 -8.61 -5.79
C ALA A 164 12.55 -9.35 -4.47
N ALA A 165 12.02 -8.85 -3.36
CA ALA A 165 12.36 -9.31 -2.02
C ALA A 165 11.12 -9.61 -1.18
N GLY A 166 9.97 -8.98 -1.35
CA GLY A 166 8.76 -9.17 -0.53
C GLY A 166 8.09 -10.54 -0.58
N GLY A 167 8.72 -11.57 -1.16
CA GLY A 167 8.20 -12.93 -1.25
C GLY A 167 7.30 -13.17 -2.48
N TRP A 168 7.11 -12.13 -3.28
CA TRP A 168 6.44 -12.23 -4.56
C TRP A 168 7.41 -12.69 -5.66
N SER A 169 6.86 -13.36 -6.67
CA SER A 169 7.53 -13.78 -7.88
C SER A 169 6.64 -13.48 -9.09
N CYS A 170 7.16 -13.66 -10.30
CA CYS A 170 6.33 -13.55 -11.50
C CYS A 170 5.22 -14.62 -11.62
N THR A 171 5.21 -15.66 -10.77
CA THR A 171 4.11 -16.65 -10.71
C THR A 171 3.15 -16.44 -9.53
N ASN A 172 3.58 -15.76 -8.48
CA ASN A 172 2.81 -15.52 -7.27
C ASN A 172 3.09 -14.07 -6.86
N GLY A 173 2.22 -13.12 -7.26
CA GLY A 173 2.41 -11.68 -7.08
C GLY A 173 3.24 -11.02 -8.20
N PRO A 174 2.72 -10.92 -9.43
CA PRO A 174 3.46 -10.77 -10.70
C PRO A 174 4.69 -9.84 -10.67
N SER A 175 5.81 -10.29 -10.12
CA SER A 175 6.92 -9.39 -9.87
C SER A 175 7.57 -8.97 -11.19
N LEU A 176 7.70 -7.65 -11.41
CA LEU A 176 8.33 -7.04 -12.58
C LEU A 176 9.84 -7.31 -12.60
N ILE A 177 10.46 -7.44 -11.43
CA ILE A 177 11.91 -7.57 -11.28
C ILE A 177 12.27 -8.83 -10.50
N SER A 178 13.44 -9.40 -10.80
CA SER A 178 14.05 -10.49 -10.02
C SER A 178 15.07 -9.99 -9.00
N ASP A 179 15.53 -8.74 -9.14
CA ASP A 179 16.41 -8.06 -8.20
C ASP A 179 16.23 -6.53 -8.28
N TYR A 180 16.62 -5.82 -7.21
CA TYR A 180 16.54 -4.35 -7.15
C TYR A 180 17.60 -3.62 -7.97
N SER A 181 18.47 -4.33 -8.71
CA SER A 181 19.25 -3.67 -9.78
C SER A 181 18.40 -3.41 -11.03
N GLY A 182 17.15 -3.89 -11.03
CA GLY A 182 16.18 -3.68 -12.10
C GLY A 182 16.19 -4.78 -13.14
N THR A 183 16.78 -5.95 -12.84
CA THR A 183 16.71 -7.11 -13.74
C THR A 183 15.25 -7.54 -13.88
N PRO A 184 14.65 -7.48 -15.10
CA PRO A 184 13.25 -7.82 -15.26
C PRO A 184 13.03 -9.34 -15.21
N THR A 185 11.86 -9.74 -14.73
CA THR A 185 11.33 -11.10 -14.95
C THR A 185 10.82 -11.24 -16.39
N GLY A 186 10.39 -12.44 -16.80
CA GLY A 186 9.72 -12.61 -18.11
C GLY A 186 8.47 -11.72 -18.25
N PHE A 187 7.68 -11.60 -17.18
CA PHE A 187 6.58 -10.66 -17.07
C PHE A 187 7.03 -9.20 -17.18
N GLY A 188 8.06 -8.83 -16.43
CA GLY A 188 8.59 -7.46 -16.45
C GLY A 188 9.20 -7.04 -17.77
N VAL A 189 9.72 -7.98 -18.58
CA VAL A 189 10.21 -7.70 -19.94
C VAL A 189 9.06 -7.17 -20.80
N GLY A 190 7.91 -7.83 -20.81
CA GLY A 190 6.75 -7.39 -21.60
C GLY A 190 6.28 -5.99 -21.21
N TYR A 191 6.10 -5.76 -19.90
CA TYR A 191 5.70 -4.44 -19.39
C TYR A 191 6.70 -3.33 -19.75
N ARG A 192 8.00 -3.56 -19.49
CA ARG A 192 9.07 -2.60 -19.78
C ARG A 192 9.13 -2.28 -21.28
N ASP A 193 9.13 -3.31 -22.13
CA ASP A 193 9.32 -3.14 -23.57
C ASP A 193 8.11 -2.44 -24.20
N HIS A 194 6.90 -2.71 -23.71
CA HIS A 194 5.68 -2.00 -24.12
C HIS A 194 5.76 -0.50 -23.78
N LEU A 195 6.11 -0.15 -22.54
CA LEU A 195 6.27 1.25 -22.13
C LEU A 195 7.38 1.97 -22.92
N ALA A 196 8.50 1.28 -23.18
CA ALA A 196 9.58 1.83 -23.99
C ALA A 196 9.14 2.08 -25.45
N ALA A 197 8.31 1.20 -26.01
CA ALA A 197 7.73 1.37 -27.34
C ALA A 197 6.79 2.58 -27.41
N LEU A 198 5.95 2.79 -26.40
CA LEU A 198 5.09 3.98 -26.30
C LEU A 198 5.88 5.29 -26.20
N ALA A 199 7.01 5.28 -25.48
CA ALA A 199 7.89 6.45 -25.39
C ALA A 199 8.67 6.72 -26.68
N GLY A 200 9.01 5.67 -27.44
CA GLY A 200 9.75 5.75 -28.70
C GLY A 200 8.90 6.02 -29.93
N GLY A 201 7.60 5.70 -29.89
CA GLY A 201 6.62 6.13 -30.88
C GLY A 201 6.23 7.57 -30.61
N THR A 202 6.45 8.49 -31.55
CA THR A 202 5.89 9.85 -31.51
C THR A 202 4.45 9.80 -31.01
N ALA A 203 4.20 10.43 -29.86
CA ALA A 203 2.91 10.53 -29.20
C ALA A 203 1.78 10.61 -30.23
N ALA A 204 0.93 9.58 -30.27
CA ALA A 204 -0.35 9.71 -30.94
C ALA A 204 -1.04 10.92 -30.30
N THR A 205 -1.25 11.96 -31.10
CA THR A 205 -1.90 13.20 -30.68
C THR A 205 -3.29 12.87 -30.14
N THR A 206 -3.39 12.64 -28.83
CA THR A 206 -4.68 12.68 -28.14
C THR A 206 -5.14 14.12 -28.16
N THR A 207 -6.17 14.40 -28.95
CA THR A 207 -6.85 15.68 -29.01
C THR A 207 -7.38 16.04 -27.62
N SER A 208 -6.59 16.81 -26.86
CA SER A 208 -7.04 17.46 -25.63
C SER A 208 -8.15 18.45 -25.99
N THR A 209 -9.40 18.10 -25.73
CA THR A 209 -10.51 19.05 -25.65
C THR A 209 -10.38 19.85 -24.36
N SER A 210 -9.52 20.87 -24.37
CA SER A 210 -9.44 21.85 -23.30
C SER A 210 -10.67 22.76 -23.34
N ARG A 211 -11.52 22.65 -22.31
CA ARG A 211 -12.58 23.63 -22.02
C ARG A 211 -11.90 24.89 -21.46
N PRO A 212 -12.13 26.10 -22.00
CA PRO A 212 -11.45 27.29 -21.54
C PRO A 212 -11.96 27.67 -20.14
N VAL A 213 -11.07 27.65 -19.15
CA VAL A 213 -11.30 28.30 -17.86
C VAL A 213 -10.67 29.69 -17.95
N SER A 214 -11.52 30.71 -17.98
CA SER A 214 -11.11 32.10 -17.83
C SER A 214 -11.12 32.45 -16.33
N THR A 215 -10.03 33.01 -15.80
CA THR A 215 -10.03 34.27 -15.02
C THR A 215 -8.67 34.59 -14.35
N THR A 216 -8.08 35.70 -14.82
CA THR A 216 -7.37 36.78 -14.11
C THR A 216 -6.60 36.53 -12.79
N THR A 217 -5.26 36.57 -12.91
CA THR A 217 -4.26 37.38 -12.19
C THR A 217 -4.58 37.96 -10.80
N THR A 218 -3.79 37.59 -9.78
CA THR A 218 -2.86 38.50 -9.05
C THR A 218 -1.92 37.71 -8.13
N ALA A 219 -0.62 37.97 -8.23
CA ALA A 219 0.42 37.41 -7.36
C ALA A 219 0.64 38.33 -6.14
N PRO A 220 0.74 37.80 -4.90
CA PRO A 220 1.35 38.53 -3.81
C PRO A 220 2.81 38.09 -3.57
N SER A 221 3.60 39.10 -3.18
CA SER A 221 5.02 39.08 -2.87
C SER A 221 5.35 38.25 -1.62
N SER A 222 6.40 37.42 -1.70
CA SER A 222 6.90 36.61 -0.59
C SER A 222 7.70 37.46 0.41
N THR A 223 7.21 37.54 1.64
CA THR A 223 7.97 38.07 2.79
C THR A 223 8.64 36.91 3.52
N THR A 224 9.95 36.99 3.65
CA THR A 224 10.79 36.00 4.34
C THR A 224 10.53 36.10 5.84
N THR A 225 9.94 35.05 6.44
CA THR A 225 9.80 34.94 7.90
C THR A 225 10.72 33.80 8.37
N THR A 226 11.66 34.13 9.25
CA THR A 226 12.59 33.20 9.89
C THR A 226 11.84 32.24 10.81
N MET A 227 12.04 30.94 10.61
CA MET A 227 11.48 29.87 11.43
C MET A 227 12.25 29.77 12.77
N PRO A 228 11.59 29.55 13.92
CA PRO A 228 12.27 29.36 15.19
C PRO A 228 12.91 27.96 15.25
N THR A 229 14.14 27.92 15.76
CA THR A 229 14.90 26.69 16.02
C THR A 229 14.27 25.92 17.17
N SER A 230 13.64 24.77 16.89
CA SER A 230 13.23 23.81 17.92
C SER A 230 14.44 22.96 18.33
N THR A 231 14.92 23.16 19.55
CA THR A 231 15.90 22.29 20.22
C THR A 231 15.18 21.06 20.75
N THR A 232 15.32 19.92 20.06
CA THR A 232 14.85 18.63 20.57
C THR A 232 15.94 18.03 21.46
N THR A 233 15.67 17.96 22.75
CA THR A 233 16.49 17.25 23.74
C THR A 233 16.51 15.75 23.46
N THR A 234 17.71 15.19 23.38
CA THR A 234 17.98 13.75 23.22
C THR A 234 17.65 12.99 24.51
N PRO A 235 16.83 11.92 24.49
CA PRO A 235 16.83 10.95 25.58
C PRO A 235 17.96 9.95 25.35
N SER A 236 18.84 9.79 26.34
CA SER A 236 19.80 8.69 26.41
C SER A 236 19.06 7.35 26.41
N SER A 237 19.41 6.45 25.48
CA SER A 237 19.03 5.05 25.52
C SER A 237 20.27 4.17 25.76
N THR A 238 20.15 3.26 26.72
CA THR A 238 21.11 2.17 26.95
C THR A 238 21.07 1.22 25.76
N GLY A 239 22.09 1.31 24.90
CA GLY A 239 22.23 0.49 23.70
C GLY A 239 22.48 -0.99 24.01
N VAL A 240 21.83 -1.85 23.23
CA VAL A 240 22.02 -3.31 23.24
C VAL A 240 22.93 -3.62 22.07
N GLY A 241 24.23 -3.39 22.25
CA GLY A 241 25.10 -3.28 21.07
C GLY A 241 24.56 -2.26 20.07
N LYS A 242 24.91 -2.44 18.79
CA LYS A 242 24.69 -1.52 17.67
C LYS A 242 23.21 -1.34 17.24
N ALA A 243 22.20 -1.56 18.11
CA ALA A 243 20.79 -1.51 17.72
C ALA A 243 19.87 -0.85 18.76
N ILE A 244 18.80 -0.21 18.26
CA ILE A 244 17.63 0.22 19.03
C ILE A 244 16.45 -0.66 18.60
N VAL A 245 15.72 -1.24 19.57
CA VAL A 245 14.53 -2.06 19.31
C VAL A 245 13.31 -1.38 19.94
N ARG A 246 12.38 -0.92 19.11
CA ARG A 246 11.15 -0.22 19.54
C ARG A 246 9.94 -1.12 19.33
N TYR A 247 9.02 -1.08 20.29
CA TYR A 247 7.74 -1.76 20.20
C TYR A 247 6.62 -0.73 20.08
N ARG A 248 5.71 -0.95 19.13
CA ARG A 248 4.53 -0.11 18.93
C ARG A 248 3.28 -0.97 18.79
N VAL A 249 2.25 -0.67 19.56
CA VAL A 249 0.90 -1.17 19.25
C VAL A 249 0.35 -0.35 18.10
N VAL A 250 0.07 -1.01 16.97
CA VAL A 250 -0.47 -0.39 15.76
C VAL A 250 -1.97 -0.25 15.86
N ASN A 251 -2.65 -1.29 16.36
CA ASN A 251 -4.09 -1.32 16.59
C ASN A 251 -4.43 -2.31 17.71
N ALA A 252 -5.56 -2.16 18.39
CA ALA A 252 -6.03 -3.08 19.43
C ALA A 252 -7.55 -3.20 19.44
N TRP A 253 -8.06 -4.39 19.76
CA TRP A 253 -9.50 -4.69 19.85
C TRP A 253 -9.79 -5.63 21.03
N PRO A 254 -11.06 -5.82 21.44
CA PRO A 254 -11.40 -6.78 22.48
C PRO A 254 -10.88 -8.18 22.13
N GLY A 255 -9.90 -8.65 22.90
CA GLY A 255 -9.31 -9.98 22.71
C GLY A 255 -8.17 -10.08 21.69
N GLY A 256 -7.63 -8.98 21.16
CA GLY A 256 -6.46 -9.02 20.28
C GLY A 256 -5.78 -7.68 20.04
N LEU A 257 -4.58 -7.72 19.46
CA LEU A 257 -3.86 -6.51 19.04
C LEU A 257 -2.99 -6.76 17.80
N GLN A 258 -2.71 -5.70 17.06
CA GLN A 258 -1.69 -5.63 16.02
C GLN A 258 -0.53 -4.78 16.53
N ALA A 259 0.70 -5.26 16.38
CA ALA A 259 1.89 -4.54 16.81
C ALA A 259 3.03 -4.61 15.78
N SER A 260 4.00 -3.71 15.92
CA SER A 260 5.26 -3.69 15.17
C SER A 260 6.44 -3.68 16.15
N ILE A 261 7.51 -4.38 15.80
CA ILE A 261 8.83 -4.23 16.40
C ILE A 261 9.78 -3.66 15.35
N ASP A 262 10.29 -2.46 15.62
CA ASP A 262 11.23 -1.77 14.73
C ASP A 262 12.66 -1.95 15.25
N ILE A 263 13.54 -2.48 14.41
CA ILE A 263 14.95 -2.73 14.70
C ILE A 263 15.78 -1.70 13.91
N THR A 264 16.29 -0.68 14.58
CA THR A 264 17.18 0.32 13.98
C THR A 264 18.64 -0.02 14.27
N ASN A 265 19.46 -0.23 13.25
CA ASN A 265 20.91 -0.40 13.41
C ASN A 265 21.59 0.97 13.61
N THR A 266 22.09 1.22 14.81
CA THR A 266 22.77 2.45 15.21
C THR A 266 24.30 2.32 15.16
N GLY A 267 24.83 1.19 14.76
CA GLY A 267 26.27 0.98 14.65
C GLY A 267 26.83 1.13 13.25
N THR A 268 28.10 0.76 13.12
CA THR A 268 28.91 0.88 11.90
C THR A 268 29.05 -0.41 11.09
N SER A 269 28.40 -1.50 11.53
CA SER A 269 28.42 -2.80 10.83
C SER A 269 27.01 -3.36 10.75
N SER A 270 26.71 -4.12 9.70
CA SER A 270 25.39 -4.75 9.53
C SER A 270 25.07 -5.72 10.67
N ILE A 271 23.78 -5.80 11.02
CA ILE A 271 23.24 -6.81 11.93
C ILE A 271 22.74 -7.97 11.09
N GLY A 272 23.36 -9.15 11.26
CA GLY A 272 23.12 -10.30 10.40
C GLY A 272 23.89 -10.23 9.07
N SER A 273 23.85 -11.32 8.33
CA SER A 273 24.49 -11.49 7.03
C SER A 273 23.71 -12.52 6.20
N VAL A 274 24.09 -12.67 4.93
CA VAL A 274 23.50 -13.68 4.03
C VAL A 274 23.63 -15.10 4.61
N SER A 275 24.75 -15.43 5.24
CA SER A 275 25.01 -16.75 5.84
C SER A 275 24.54 -16.90 7.28
N ALA A 276 24.29 -15.79 7.99
CA ALA A 276 23.82 -15.77 9.37
C ALA A 276 22.80 -14.63 9.55
N PRO A 277 21.51 -14.86 9.23
CA PRO A 277 20.51 -13.81 9.27
C PRO A 277 20.34 -13.24 10.68
N TRP A 278 19.89 -11.99 10.78
CA TRP A 278 19.48 -11.44 12.07
C TRP A 278 18.33 -12.27 12.67
N SER A 279 18.29 -12.38 14.00
CA SER A 279 17.29 -13.17 14.72
C SER A 279 16.77 -12.40 15.92
N LEU A 280 15.51 -12.00 15.90
CA LEU A 280 14.82 -11.38 17.01
C LEU A 280 14.01 -12.44 17.76
N LYS A 281 14.30 -12.62 19.05
CA LYS A 281 13.54 -13.51 19.94
C LYS A 281 12.81 -12.69 20.98
N PHE A 282 11.57 -13.04 21.27
CA PHE A 282 10.78 -12.44 22.34
C PHE A 282 9.76 -13.44 22.87
N GLN A 283 9.33 -13.26 24.11
CA GLN A 283 8.31 -14.11 24.72
C GLN A 283 6.99 -13.38 24.87
N LEU A 284 5.92 -14.04 24.47
CA LEU A 284 4.56 -13.60 24.72
C LEU A 284 4.15 -13.99 26.15
N PRO A 285 3.52 -13.09 26.92
CA PRO A 285 2.97 -13.42 28.23
C PRO A 285 1.91 -14.53 28.14
N SER A 286 1.69 -15.23 29.26
CA SER A 286 0.65 -16.25 29.34
C SER A 286 -0.74 -15.67 29.02
N GLY A 287 -1.54 -16.40 28.24
CA GLY A 287 -2.88 -15.96 27.83
C GLY A 287 -2.90 -15.14 26.53
N VAL A 288 -1.75 -15.03 25.85
CA VAL A 288 -1.62 -14.42 24.53
C VAL A 288 -1.07 -15.43 23.54
N THR A 289 -1.62 -15.48 22.33
CA THR A 289 -1.14 -16.34 21.26
C THR A 289 -0.85 -15.57 19.97
N MET A 290 0.21 -15.97 19.27
CA MET A 290 0.56 -15.42 17.96
C MET A 290 -0.42 -15.92 16.89
N SER A 291 -1.10 -15.02 16.18
CA SER A 291 -2.02 -15.34 15.08
C SER A 291 -1.32 -15.29 13.72
N SER A 292 -0.56 -14.23 13.46
CA SER A 292 0.20 -14.05 12.23
C SER A 292 1.38 -13.10 12.46
N LEU A 293 2.43 -13.24 11.64
CA LEU A 293 3.62 -12.39 11.67
C LEU A 293 4.14 -12.25 10.23
N TRP A 294 4.55 -11.05 9.86
CA TRP A 294 5.07 -10.71 8.52
C TRP A 294 6.37 -9.90 8.60
N ASN A 295 7.03 -9.73 7.45
CA ASN A 295 8.38 -9.13 7.32
C ASN A 295 9.50 -9.90 8.07
N ALA A 296 9.25 -11.16 8.42
CA ALA A 296 10.26 -12.08 8.94
C ALA A 296 9.82 -13.54 8.76
N ASP A 297 10.78 -14.45 8.58
CA ASP A 297 10.52 -15.87 8.80
C ASP A 297 10.36 -16.08 10.31
N TRP A 298 9.44 -16.93 10.76
CA TRP A 298 9.25 -17.13 12.19
C TRP A 298 8.95 -18.56 12.60
N THR A 299 9.32 -18.87 13.84
CA THR A 299 8.96 -20.11 14.52
C THR A 299 8.43 -19.79 15.90
N THR A 300 7.62 -20.69 16.43
CA THR A 300 7.10 -20.61 17.79
C THR A 300 7.38 -21.91 18.53
N SER A 301 7.71 -21.78 19.81
CA SER A 301 7.81 -22.90 20.74
C SER A 301 7.12 -22.55 22.06
N LEU A 302 6.62 -23.57 22.75
CA LEU A 302 6.00 -23.40 24.05
C LEU A 302 7.05 -23.56 25.15
N ALA A 303 7.09 -22.62 26.07
CA ALA A 303 7.82 -22.69 27.33
C ALA A 303 6.81 -22.59 28.48
N GLY A 304 6.26 -23.73 28.89
CA GLY A 304 5.12 -23.76 29.82
C GLY A 304 3.86 -23.16 29.17
N SER A 305 3.24 -22.17 29.81
CA SER A 305 2.06 -21.44 29.30
C SER A 305 2.41 -20.19 28.47
N SER A 306 3.71 -19.93 28.22
CA SER A 306 4.19 -18.78 27.44
C SER A 306 4.72 -19.23 26.08
N GLN A 307 4.51 -18.42 25.05
CA GLN A 307 5.03 -18.67 23.70
C GLN A 307 6.36 -17.93 23.49
N SER A 308 7.38 -18.65 23.05
CA SER A 308 8.64 -18.06 22.59
C SER A 308 8.60 -17.93 21.08
N ILE A 309 8.70 -16.68 20.59
CA ILE A 309 8.72 -16.36 19.17
C ILE A 309 10.16 -16.11 18.75
N VAL A 310 10.57 -16.70 17.64
CA VAL A 310 11.84 -16.43 16.98
C VAL A 310 11.54 -15.93 15.57
N ALA A 311 11.65 -14.62 15.37
CA ALA A 311 11.61 -13.98 14.06
C ALA A 311 13.03 -13.89 13.50
N THR A 312 13.23 -14.27 12.24
CA THR A 312 14.53 -14.33 11.57
C THR A 312 14.45 -13.55 10.28
N GLY A 313 15.56 -12.88 9.94
CA GLY A 313 15.73 -12.19 8.67
C GLY A 313 15.32 -13.09 7.53
N PRO A 314 14.28 -12.72 6.77
CA PRO A 314 13.77 -13.56 5.72
C PRO A 314 14.84 -13.71 4.64
N SER A 315 14.69 -14.71 3.76
CA SER A 315 15.72 -15.06 2.78
C SER A 315 16.26 -13.87 1.97
N TRP A 316 15.41 -12.85 1.82
CA TRP A 316 15.56 -11.63 1.05
C TRP A 316 15.91 -10.37 1.86
N HIS A 317 15.90 -10.43 3.20
CA HIS A 317 16.36 -9.36 4.09
C HIS A 317 17.10 -9.93 5.30
N ARG A 318 18.24 -10.58 5.05
CA ARG A 318 19.02 -11.28 6.07
C ARG A 318 19.95 -10.38 6.89
N SER A 319 20.18 -9.13 6.47
CA SER A 319 21.06 -8.18 7.15
C SER A 319 20.46 -6.79 7.23
N ILE A 320 20.56 -6.13 8.39
CA ILE A 320 20.15 -4.73 8.59
C ILE A 320 21.40 -3.85 8.55
N ALA A 321 21.55 -3.01 7.54
CA ALA A 321 22.71 -2.15 7.31
C ALA A 321 22.83 -1.02 8.36
N PRO A 322 24.02 -0.43 8.56
CA PRO A 322 24.20 0.78 9.38
C PRO A 322 23.19 1.89 9.03
N GLY A 323 22.43 2.37 10.02
CA GLY A 323 21.42 3.41 9.86
C GLY A 323 20.05 2.92 9.37
N GLU A 324 19.93 1.65 8.97
CA GLU A 324 18.67 1.07 8.51
C GLU A 324 17.73 0.74 9.67
N THR A 325 16.42 0.81 9.40
CA THR A 325 15.36 0.33 10.31
C THR A 325 14.53 -0.73 9.62
N TRP A 326 14.38 -1.89 10.28
CA TRP A 326 13.53 -2.98 9.80
C TRP A 326 12.34 -3.20 10.74
N SER A 327 11.14 -3.32 10.20
CA SER A 327 9.90 -3.47 10.98
C SER A 327 9.29 -4.86 10.83
N VAL A 328 9.16 -5.57 11.95
CA VAL A 328 8.47 -6.86 12.05
C VAL A 328 7.07 -6.64 12.60
N GLY A 329 6.05 -6.88 11.78
CA GLY A 329 4.64 -6.73 12.16
C GLY A 329 3.98 -8.05 12.53
N TYR A 330 3.04 -8.02 13.47
CA TYR A 330 2.31 -9.22 13.90
C TYR A 330 0.95 -8.93 14.53
N VAL A 331 0.10 -9.96 14.57
CA VAL A 331 -1.21 -9.97 15.23
C VAL A 331 -1.24 -11.01 16.35
N LEU A 332 -1.75 -10.60 17.51
CA LEU A 332 -1.93 -11.42 18.69
C LEU A 332 -3.43 -11.62 18.99
N GLN A 333 -3.77 -12.81 19.50
CA GLN A 333 -4.98 -13.00 20.31
C GLN A 333 -4.59 -12.80 21.78
N GLY A 334 -5.30 -11.90 22.47
CA GLY A 334 -4.93 -11.37 23.78
C GLY A 334 -4.25 -9.99 23.69
N SER A 335 -4.14 -9.30 24.83
CA SER A 335 -3.72 -7.89 24.90
C SER A 335 -2.41 -7.66 25.67
N ALA A 336 -1.78 -8.71 26.20
CA ALA A 336 -0.52 -8.56 26.93
C ALA A 336 0.67 -8.45 25.97
N ILE A 337 1.59 -7.54 26.28
CA ILE A 337 2.73 -7.18 25.43
C ILE A 337 4.03 -7.82 25.93
N PRO A 338 4.97 -8.17 25.04
CA PRO A 338 6.27 -8.68 25.45
C PRO A 338 7.11 -7.58 26.10
N THR A 339 7.87 -7.91 27.14
CA THR A 339 8.68 -6.94 27.92
C THR A 339 10.18 -7.02 27.65
N SER A 340 10.64 -8.12 27.07
CA SER A 340 12.05 -8.37 26.77
C SER A 340 12.24 -9.07 25.43
N CYS A 341 13.39 -8.84 24.82
CA CYS A 341 13.82 -9.50 23.60
C CYS A 341 15.29 -9.90 23.65
N SER A 342 15.72 -10.65 22.66
CA SER A 342 17.13 -10.76 22.28
C SER A 342 17.27 -10.60 20.78
N LEU A 343 18.14 -9.70 20.35
CA LEU A 343 18.54 -9.58 18.94
C LEU A 343 19.88 -10.31 18.76
N ASN A 344 19.86 -11.36 17.95
CA ASN A 344 20.87 -12.41 17.88
C ASN A 344 21.13 -13.02 19.26
N SER A 345 22.21 -12.60 19.92
CA SER A 345 22.59 -13.04 21.27
C SER A 345 22.60 -11.90 22.28
N ALA A 346 22.26 -10.68 21.87
CA ALA A 346 22.25 -9.51 22.74
C ALA A 346 20.86 -9.26 23.30
N THR A 347 20.72 -9.22 24.63
CA THR A 347 19.47 -8.97 25.34
C THR A 347 19.00 -7.54 25.16
N CYS A 348 17.79 -7.33 24.64
CA CYS A 348 17.15 -6.05 24.48
C CYS A 348 15.90 -5.87 25.34
N VAL A 349 15.63 -4.61 25.69
CA VAL A 349 14.37 -4.19 26.31
C VAL A 349 13.61 -3.38 25.28
N PHE A 350 12.32 -3.65 25.13
CA PHE A 350 11.49 -2.85 24.23
C PHE A 350 11.36 -1.43 24.80
N THR A 351 11.72 -0.44 23.98
CA THR A 351 11.28 0.92 24.27
C THR A 351 9.86 1.04 23.75
N ILE A 352 8.90 1.30 24.64
CA ILE A 352 7.50 1.54 24.28
C ILE A 352 7.45 2.93 23.63
N GLY A 353 7.04 2.97 22.36
CA GLY A 353 6.92 4.18 21.56
C GLY A 353 5.49 4.65 21.39
#